data_AF-A0A1W1WRX2-F1
#
_entry.id   AF-A0A1W1WRX2-F1
#
_cell.length_a   1.000
_cell.length_b   1.000
_cell.length_c   1.000
_cell.angle_alpha   90.00
_cell.angle_beta   90.00
_cell.angle_gamma   90.00
#
_symmetry.space_group_name_H-M   'P 1'
#
loop_
_entity.id
_entity.type
_entity.pdbx_description
1 polymer ?
#
loop_
_entity_poly.entity_id
_entity_poly.type
_entity_poly.pdbx_seq_one_letter_code
_entity_poly.pdbx_strand_id
1 'polypeptide(L)'
;MSLRLKEAIKKAQSLEDCASDVPVGKSSKTIDKSIPHKNQNIIKKELIEKLLSDIEKIDINELCKKYGWIPTYDKDGNEKPPLQKHIKVAIIKHLIDISKRKDWKIAKDGDYIYIYNGQYWVPFIKDDIIYFLEQFAIKAGVSIIDAADEQFLEKLYKQLQKESYFNNKNLTNKNLINLQNGTFDITKLQLKGFDYQDFLTYQLPYPYKEGATNTLWEKFLDEVLPDKETRRTLQEVLGSIFIKDIKLEYIFFLYGKGQNGKSVVMEILTALLGKENISNFSLDQLMEEHNRAMIKDKLVNFGSETDLKKINPNIFKALASNEPIQARLKYGNSFMMEDYAKLIFNVNKFQFNDIEHTEGFFRRFLIIPFDVKIPDEKVDRKLHLKIINAGMEGVLNWIIEGATRVIENEDIFISDKCKIARDKFFKEIDNVRQFIEDNGYQPSIYNRMKASELYGEYRNYCAQNNFKSVSSRTFKERLQAIGIEWKKFSDTNYYLIEKK
;
A
#
# COMPACT_ATOMS: atom_id res chain seq x y z
N MET A 1 19.51 46.28 10.56
CA MET A 1 18.12 45.88 10.26
C MET A 1 17.36 47.14 9.87
N SER A 2 17.10 47.34 8.57
CA SER A 2 16.76 48.66 8.00
C SER A 2 15.35 49.12 8.36
N LEU A 3 15.19 50.45 8.47
CA LEU A 3 13.93 51.16 8.75
C LEU A 3 12.74 50.68 7.90
N ARG A 4 12.99 50.14 6.69
CA ARG A 4 11.98 49.59 5.79
C ARG A 4 11.27 48.34 6.32
N LEU A 5 11.89 47.58 7.23
CA LEU A 5 11.28 46.39 7.84
C LEU A 5 10.27 46.75 8.94
N LYS A 6 10.44 47.90 9.61
CA LYS A 6 9.53 48.37 10.67
C LYS A 6 8.27 49.04 10.10
N GLU A 7 8.36 49.66 8.93
CA GLU A 7 7.19 50.25 8.24
C GLU A 7 6.28 49.21 7.58
N ALA A 8 6.84 48.05 7.16
CA ALA A 8 6.05 46.94 6.62
C ALA A 8 5.19 46.24 7.70
N ILE A 9 5.71 46.12 8.92
CA ILE A 9 4.98 45.52 10.06
C ILE A 9 3.85 46.43 10.54
N LYS A 10 4.04 47.76 10.49
CA LYS A 10 3.01 48.74 10.89
C LYS A 10 1.84 48.84 9.89
N LYS A 11 2.06 48.51 8.62
CA LYS A 11 1.00 48.44 7.58
C LYS A 11 0.23 47.12 7.56
N ALA A 12 0.77 46.06 8.15
CA ALA A 12 0.08 44.77 8.28
C ALA A 12 -0.87 44.74 9.49
N GLN A 13 -0.60 45.54 10.53
CA GLN A 13 -1.42 45.60 11.76
C GLN A 13 -2.62 46.55 11.68
N SER A 14 -2.75 47.37 10.64
CA SER A 14 -3.88 48.31 10.48
C SER A 14 -5.00 47.79 9.57
N LEU A 15 -4.97 46.50 9.21
CA LEU A 15 -5.98 45.83 8.38
C LEU A 15 -6.79 44.77 9.17
N GLU A 16 -6.53 44.60 10.47
CA GLU A 16 -7.25 43.64 11.33
C GLU A 16 -8.39 44.28 12.17
N ASP A 17 -8.57 45.60 12.13
CA ASP A 17 -9.53 46.33 12.99
C ASP A 17 -10.81 46.83 12.29
N CYS A 18 -11.35 46.08 11.31
CA CYS A 18 -12.66 46.38 10.72
C CYS A 18 -13.41 45.12 10.28
N ALA A 19 -13.92 44.34 11.24
CA ALA A 19 -15.10 43.49 11.04
C ALA A 19 -15.58 42.90 12.38
N SER A 20 -16.43 43.63 13.09
CA SER A 20 -17.31 43.07 14.12
C SER A 20 -18.78 43.28 13.72
N ASP A 21 -19.57 42.25 14.04
CA ASP A 21 -21.04 42.19 14.10
C ASP A 21 -21.84 41.84 12.84
N VAL A 22 -22.44 40.63 12.86
CA VAL A 22 -23.88 40.29 12.61
C VAL A 22 -24.04 38.74 12.51
N PRO A 23 -25.19 38.15 12.91
CA PRO A 23 -25.24 36.90 13.70
C PRO A 23 -25.52 35.58 12.95
N VAL A 24 -25.29 34.52 13.73
CA VAL A 24 -25.50 33.07 13.54
C VAL A 24 -26.67 32.65 12.62
N GLY A 25 -26.32 31.88 11.57
CA GLY A 25 -27.24 31.09 10.75
C GLY A 25 -26.58 29.81 10.24
N LYS A 26 -27.17 28.66 10.56
CA LYS A 26 -26.66 27.30 10.30
C LYS A 26 -26.50 27.00 8.80
N SER A 27 -25.29 26.62 8.37
CA SER A 27 -25.08 25.46 7.48
C SER A 27 -23.60 25.05 7.52
N SER A 28 -23.31 23.84 8.00
CA SER A 28 -21.96 23.29 8.04
C SER A 28 -21.58 22.79 6.64
N LYS A 29 -20.99 23.67 5.82
CA LYS A 29 -20.09 23.25 4.75
C LYS A 29 -18.67 23.27 5.32
N THR A 30 -18.22 22.12 5.79
CA THR A 30 -16.80 21.87 6.05
C THR A 30 -16.04 22.05 4.74
N ILE A 31 -15.38 23.19 4.59
CA ILE A 31 -14.39 23.40 3.53
C ILE A 31 -13.24 22.46 3.86
N ASP A 32 -13.14 21.36 3.12
CA ASP A 32 -12.02 20.44 3.16
C ASP A 32 -10.77 21.20 2.69
N LYS A 33 -10.00 21.74 3.64
CA LYS A 33 -8.66 22.30 3.41
C LYS A 33 -7.64 21.17 3.32
N SER A 34 -7.92 20.13 2.56
CA SER A 34 -6.94 19.09 2.24
C SER A 34 -5.95 19.64 1.21
N ILE A 35 -4.68 19.27 1.36
CA ILE A 35 -3.61 19.54 0.39
C ILE A 35 -4.11 19.07 -0.99
N PRO A 36 -3.98 19.88 -2.05
CA PRO A 36 -4.57 19.56 -3.34
C PRO A 36 -3.81 18.43 -4.02
N HIS A 37 -4.12 17.19 -3.64
CA HIS A 37 -3.88 16.04 -4.49
C HIS A 37 -4.79 16.16 -5.71
N LYS A 38 -4.21 16.37 -6.90
CA LYS A 38 -4.99 16.32 -8.13
C LYS A 38 -5.64 14.93 -8.21
N ASN A 39 -6.96 14.89 -8.26
CA ASN A 39 -7.72 13.65 -8.40
C ASN A 39 -7.22 12.87 -9.64
N GLN A 40 -6.91 11.58 -9.48
CA GLN A 40 -6.42 10.73 -10.58
C GLN A 40 -7.32 10.80 -11.82
N ASN A 41 -8.63 10.95 -11.66
CA ASN A 41 -9.56 11.08 -12.79
C ASN A 41 -9.31 12.37 -13.60
N ILE A 42 -8.94 13.46 -12.94
CA ILE A 42 -8.58 14.72 -13.61
C ILE A 42 -7.29 14.53 -14.39
N ILE A 43 -6.26 13.92 -13.77
CA ILE A 43 -4.98 13.65 -14.44
C ILE A 43 -5.16 12.76 -15.68
N LYS A 44 -5.96 11.69 -15.57
CA LYS A 44 -6.29 10.82 -16.69
C LYS A 44 -6.97 11.58 -17.82
N LYS A 45 -7.94 12.44 -17.50
CA LYS A 45 -8.64 13.26 -18.48
C LYS A 45 -7.71 14.26 -19.17
N GLU A 46 -6.90 15.00 -18.41
CA GLU A 46 -5.88 15.92 -18.95
C GLU A 46 -4.89 15.17 -19.88
N LEU A 47 -4.48 13.97 -19.49
CA LEU A 47 -3.58 13.14 -20.29
C LEU A 47 -4.25 12.62 -21.57
N ILE A 48 -5.49 12.14 -21.48
CA ILE A 48 -6.28 11.75 -22.66
C ILE A 48 -6.42 12.93 -23.61
N GLU A 49 -6.84 14.11 -23.12
CA GLU A 49 -6.99 15.31 -23.94
C GLU A 49 -5.67 15.69 -24.65
N LYS A 50 -4.54 15.59 -23.94
CA LYS A 50 -3.20 15.80 -24.52
C LYS A 50 -2.90 14.80 -25.63
N LEU A 51 -3.10 13.50 -25.41
CA LEU A 51 -2.89 12.48 -26.45
C LEU A 51 -3.81 12.72 -27.66
N LEU A 52 -5.08 13.03 -27.39
CA LEU A 52 -6.06 13.30 -28.44
C LEU A 52 -5.73 14.56 -29.24
N SER A 53 -4.93 15.49 -28.72
CA SER A 53 -4.53 16.71 -29.44
C SER A 53 -3.58 16.44 -30.61
N ASP A 54 -2.89 15.30 -30.60
CA ASP A 54 -2.02 14.86 -31.70
C ASP A 54 -2.77 14.20 -32.87
N ILE A 55 -4.10 14.04 -32.77
CA ILE A 55 -4.90 13.29 -33.73
C ILE A 55 -5.57 14.26 -34.71
N GLU A 56 -5.31 14.02 -35.99
CA GLU A 56 -5.99 14.67 -37.11
C GLU A 56 -7.12 13.79 -37.63
N LYS A 57 -8.17 14.42 -38.15
CA LYS A 57 -9.28 13.72 -38.78
C LYS A 57 -8.85 13.21 -40.15
N ILE A 58 -9.09 11.93 -40.42
CA ILE A 58 -8.73 11.28 -41.68
C ILE A 58 -9.99 10.63 -42.28
N ASP A 59 -10.08 10.55 -43.59
CA ASP A 59 -11.12 9.76 -44.25
C ASP A 59 -10.94 8.27 -43.91
N ILE A 60 -12.01 7.61 -43.44
CA ILE A 60 -11.93 6.22 -42.96
C ILE A 60 -11.62 5.24 -44.10
N ASN A 61 -12.06 5.51 -45.33
CA ASN A 61 -11.76 4.65 -46.47
C ASN A 61 -10.28 4.76 -46.83
N GLU A 62 -9.74 5.99 -46.85
CA GLU A 62 -8.31 6.23 -47.05
C GLU A 62 -7.47 5.59 -45.93
N LEU A 63 -7.91 5.70 -44.68
CA LEU A 63 -7.22 5.08 -43.54
C LEU A 63 -7.19 3.56 -43.68
N CYS A 64 -8.32 2.94 -44.05
CA CYS A 64 -8.39 1.50 -44.29
C CYS A 64 -7.45 1.10 -45.43
N LYS A 65 -7.45 1.83 -46.54
CA LYS A 65 -6.54 1.61 -47.68
C LYS A 65 -5.08 1.71 -47.27
N LYS A 66 -4.70 2.74 -46.49
CA LYS A 66 -3.34 2.93 -45.95
C LYS A 66 -2.83 1.69 -45.21
N TYR A 67 -3.72 1.01 -44.46
CA TYR A 67 -3.36 -0.18 -43.68
C TYR A 67 -3.65 -1.52 -44.35
N GLY A 68 -3.90 -1.51 -45.66
CA GLY A 68 -3.93 -2.69 -46.52
C GLY A 68 -5.33 -3.26 -46.81
N TRP A 69 -6.40 -2.51 -46.55
CA TRP A 69 -7.72 -2.90 -47.03
C TRP A 69 -7.82 -2.61 -48.54
N ILE A 70 -8.21 -3.63 -49.30
CA ILE A 70 -8.46 -3.52 -50.74
C ILE A 70 -9.98 -3.35 -50.94
N PRO A 71 -10.43 -2.25 -51.57
CA PRO A 71 -11.84 -2.05 -51.81
C PRO A 71 -12.43 -3.06 -52.79
N THR A 72 -13.72 -3.32 -52.62
CA THR A 72 -14.50 -4.10 -53.57
C THR A 72 -15.54 -3.20 -54.19
N TYR A 73 -15.94 -3.47 -55.42
CA TYR A 73 -16.88 -2.63 -56.15
C TYR A 73 -18.26 -3.29 -56.20
N ASP A 74 -19.31 -2.48 -56.28
CA ASP A 74 -20.66 -2.96 -56.58
C ASP A 74 -20.85 -3.22 -58.07
N LYS A 75 -22.07 -3.60 -58.46
CA LYS A 75 -22.40 -3.91 -59.86
C LYS A 75 -22.33 -2.70 -60.77
N ASP A 76 -22.43 -1.50 -60.20
CA ASP A 76 -22.42 -0.22 -60.91
C ASP A 76 -21.00 0.39 -60.95
N GLY A 77 -20.00 -0.30 -60.39
CA GLY A 77 -18.61 0.13 -60.36
C GLY A 77 -18.28 1.09 -59.22
N ASN A 78 -19.19 1.33 -58.27
CA ASN A 78 -18.91 2.19 -57.11
C ASN A 78 -18.16 1.40 -56.03
N GLU A 79 -17.24 2.09 -55.37
CA GLU A 79 -16.47 1.53 -54.26
C GLU A 79 -17.39 1.24 -53.06
N LYS A 80 -17.42 -0.01 -52.60
CA LYS A 80 -18.14 -0.38 -51.38
C LYS A 80 -17.38 0.11 -50.15
N PRO A 81 -18.07 0.64 -49.13
CA PRO A 81 -17.41 1.10 -47.91
C PRO A 81 -16.76 -0.06 -47.13
N PRO A 82 -15.72 0.23 -46.33
CA PRO A 82 -15.09 -0.76 -45.48
C PRO A 82 -16.06 -1.28 -44.43
N LEU A 83 -16.02 -2.60 -44.20
CA LEU A 83 -16.76 -3.24 -43.12
C LEU A 83 -16.15 -2.86 -41.76
N GLN A 84 -16.94 -2.95 -40.68
CA GLN A 84 -16.47 -2.69 -39.31
C GLN A 84 -15.17 -3.42 -38.95
N LYS A 85 -14.97 -4.66 -39.43
CA LYS A 85 -13.73 -5.42 -39.19
C LYS A 85 -12.48 -4.73 -39.76
N HIS A 86 -12.60 -4.03 -40.89
CA HIS A 86 -11.50 -3.28 -41.51
C HIS A 86 -11.23 -1.99 -40.74
N ILE A 87 -12.29 -1.25 -40.41
CA ILE A 87 -12.22 0.01 -39.66
C ILE A 87 -11.51 -0.21 -38.33
N LYS A 88 -11.91 -1.22 -37.55
CA LYS A 88 -11.27 -1.53 -36.26
C LYS A 88 -9.76 -1.73 -36.37
N VAL A 89 -9.32 -2.53 -37.34
CA VAL A 89 -7.89 -2.82 -37.54
C VAL A 89 -7.16 -1.55 -37.97
N ALA A 90 -7.76 -0.76 -38.86
CA ALA A 90 -7.20 0.51 -39.31
C ALA A 90 -7.05 1.52 -38.15
N ILE A 91 -8.05 1.64 -37.28
CA ILE A 91 -8.03 2.53 -36.11
C ILE A 91 -6.92 2.15 -35.14
N ILE A 92 -6.79 0.86 -34.77
CA ILE A 92 -5.72 0.43 -33.85
C ILE A 92 -4.33 0.59 -34.47
N LYS A 93 -4.17 0.24 -35.76
CA LYS A 93 -2.89 0.47 -36.46
C LYS A 93 -2.55 1.95 -36.55
N HIS A 94 -3.56 2.82 -36.73
CA HIS A 94 -3.37 4.26 -36.75
C HIS A 94 -2.95 4.80 -35.39
N LEU A 95 -3.60 4.35 -34.32
CA LEU A 95 -3.23 4.66 -32.95
C LEU A 95 -1.77 4.29 -32.69
N ILE A 96 -1.35 3.08 -33.06
CA ILE A 96 0.03 2.61 -32.89
C ILE A 96 1.02 3.46 -33.71
N ASP A 97 0.67 3.81 -34.95
CA ASP A 97 1.49 4.66 -35.83
C ASP A 97 1.68 6.06 -35.25
N ILE A 98 0.62 6.71 -34.75
CA ILE A 98 0.71 8.00 -34.06
C ILE A 98 1.55 7.86 -32.79
N SER A 99 1.25 6.86 -31.97
CA SER A 99 1.91 6.60 -30.70
C SER A 99 3.42 6.41 -30.88
N LYS A 100 3.86 5.74 -31.95
CA LYS A 100 5.29 5.63 -32.31
C LYS A 100 5.87 6.96 -32.80
N ARG A 101 5.21 7.66 -33.71
CA ARG A 101 5.70 8.93 -34.27
C ARG A 101 5.83 10.03 -33.22
N LYS A 102 4.92 10.06 -32.25
CA LYS A 102 4.88 11.03 -31.15
C LYS A 102 5.62 10.56 -29.90
N ASP A 103 6.26 9.40 -29.96
CA ASP A 103 7.02 8.77 -28.87
C ASP A 103 6.22 8.68 -27.54
N TRP A 104 4.93 8.34 -27.66
CA TRP A 104 4.09 8.11 -26.49
C TRP A 104 4.61 6.89 -25.72
N LYS A 105 4.91 7.09 -24.43
CA LYS A 105 5.34 6.00 -23.57
C LYS A 105 4.09 5.32 -23.00
N ILE A 106 3.78 4.16 -23.56
CA ILE A 106 2.69 3.30 -23.11
C ILE A 106 3.26 1.93 -22.74
N ALA A 107 2.89 1.44 -21.57
CA ALA A 107 3.33 0.15 -21.05
C ALA A 107 2.13 -0.69 -20.61
N LYS A 108 2.33 -2.00 -20.57
CA LYS A 108 1.32 -2.97 -20.15
C LYS A 108 1.90 -3.92 -19.11
N ASP A 109 1.07 -4.25 -18.12
CA ASP A 109 1.34 -5.25 -17.08
C ASP A 109 0.05 -6.01 -16.79
N GLY A 110 -0.04 -7.25 -17.29
CA GLY A 110 -1.29 -8.01 -17.30
C GLY A 110 -2.40 -7.28 -18.05
N ASP A 111 -3.53 -7.02 -17.37
CA ASP A 111 -4.67 -6.26 -17.90
C ASP A 111 -4.55 -4.74 -17.68
N TYR A 112 -3.50 -4.28 -16.98
CA TYR A 112 -3.29 -2.85 -16.71
C TYR A 112 -2.48 -2.19 -17.82
N ILE A 113 -2.94 -1.02 -18.26
CA ILE A 113 -2.21 -0.15 -19.19
C ILE A 113 -1.73 1.09 -18.43
N TYR A 114 -0.52 1.52 -18.71
CA TYR A 114 0.10 2.69 -18.09
C TYR A 114 0.51 3.68 -19.17
N ILE A 115 0.25 4.96 -18.94
CA ILE A 115 0.66 6.03 -19.84
C ILE A 115 1.51 7.02 -19.05
N TYR A 116 2.70 7.32 -19.55
CA TYR A 116 3.60 8.29 -18.92
C TYR A 116 3.12 9.72 -19.20
N ASN A 117 2.94 10.52 -18.15
CA ASN A 117 2.48 11.91 -18.28
C ASN A 117 3.62 12.93 -18.49
N GLY A 118 4.88 12.47 -18.49
CA GLY A 118 6.08 13.31 -18.47
C GLY A 118 6.79 13.37 -17.11
N GLN A 119 6.17 12.81 -16.06
CA GLN A 119 6.70 12.79 -14.71
C GLN A 119 6.62 11.39 -14.09
N TYR A 120 5.49 10.69 -14.27
CA TYR A 120 5.26 9.33 -13.79
C TYR A 120 4.24 8.59 -14.67
N TRP A 121 4.12 7.28 -14.44
CA TRP A 121 3.21 6.38 -15.13
C TRP A 121 1.83 6.42 -14.49
N VAL A 122 0.83 6.86 -15.24
CA VAL A 122 -0.57 6.90 -14.78
C VAL A 122 -1.23 5.56 -15.13
N PRO A 123 -1.81 4.82 -14.18
CA PRO A 123 -2.50 3.56 -14.45
C PRO A 123 -3.90 3.80 -15.02
N PHE A 124 -4.23 3.14 -16.12
CA PHE A 124 -5.53 3.17 -16.78
C PHE A 124 -6.22 1.82 -16.62
N ILE A 125 -7.46 1.84 -16.13
CA ILE A 125 -8.32 0.65 -16.11
C ILE A 125 -9.03 0.48 -17.46
N LYS A 126 -9.68 -0.67 -17.67
CA LYS A 126 -10.40 -0.99 -18.91
C LYS A 126 -11.33 0.14 -19.36
N ASP A 127 -12.12 0.70 -18.44
CA ASP A 127 -13.09 1.74 -18.76
C ASP A 127 -12.42 3.04 -19.22
N ASP A 128 -11.28 3.41 -18.62
CA ASP A 128 -10.50 4.58 -19.07
C ASP A 128 -9.99 4.39 -20.50
N ILE A 129 -9.54 3.17 -20.83
CA ILE A 129 -9.02 2.83 -22.15
C ILE A 129 -10.15 2.76 -23.18
N ILE A 130 -11.31 2.21 -22.82
CA ILE A 130 -12.50 2.21 -23.67
C ILE A 130 -12.91 3.65 -24.01
N TYR A 131 -12.97 4.52 -23.01
CA TYR A 131 -13.26 5.94 -23.22
C TYR A 131 -12.22 6.60 -24.13
N PHE A 132 -10.92 6.34 -23.90
CA PHE A 132 -9.87 6.84 -24.79
C PHE A 132 -10.04 6.35 -26.24
N LEU A 133 -10.32 5.06 -26.44
CA LEU A 133 -10.52 4.45 -27.76
C LEU A 133 -11.74 5.01 -28.50
N GLU A 134 -12.83 5.27 -27.78
CA GLU A 134 -14.01 5.94 -28.31
C GLU A 134 -13.65 7.34 -28.84
N GLN A 135 -13.04 8.17 -27.98
CA GLN A 135 -12.66 9.53 -28.35
C GLN A 135 -11.60 9.56 -29.47
N PHE A 136 -10.67 8.60 -29.46
CA PHE A 136 -9.69 8.41 -30.53
C PHE A 136 -10.39 8.10 -31.85
N ALA A 137 -11.32 7.14 -31.86
CA ALA A 137 -12.03 6.74 -33.08
C ALA A 137 -12.85 7.90 -33.67
N ILE A 138 -13.56 8.66 -32.83
CA ILE A 138 -14.31 9.85 -33.25
C ILE A 138 -13.36 10.87 -33.88
N LYS A 139 -12.24 11.19 -33.22
CA LYS A 139 -11.26 12.14 -33.78
C LYS A 139 -10.62 11.66 -35.08
N ALA A 140 -10.36 10.36 -35.20
CA ALA A 140 -9.78 9.76 -36.40
C ALA A 140 -10.76 9.71 -37.59
N GLY A 141 -12.05 10.00 -37.39
CA GLY A 141 -13.05 10.14 -38.44
C GLY A 141 -14.20 9.11 -38.42
N VAL A 142 -14.26 8.24 -37.41
CA VAL A 142 -15.39 7.30 -37.22
C VAL A 142 -16.62 8.10 -36.79
N SER A 143 -17.81 7.69 -37.24
CA SER A 143 -19.05 8.34 -36.82
C SER A 143 -19.26 8.19 -35.31
N ILE A 144 -19.91 9.17 -34.68
CA ILE A 144 -20.17 9.14 -33.23
C ILE A 144 -21.01 7.91 -32.85
N ILE A 145 -21.97 7.53 -33.70
CA ILE A 145 -22.85 6.38 -33.44
C ILE A 145 -22.06 5.07 -33.50
N ASP A 146 -21.20 4.90 -34.52
CA ASP A 146 -20.39 3.69 -34.65
C ASP A 146 -19.32 3.59 -33.55
N ALA A 147 -18.74 4.73 -33.16
CA ALA A 147 -17.73 4.78 -32.10
C ALA A 147 -18.32 4.50 -30.71
N ALA A 148 -19.59 4.85 -30.49
CA ALA A 148 -20.30 4.59 -29.23
C ALA A 148 -20.87 3.16 -29.12
N ASP A 149 -20.81 2.36 -30.19
CA ASP A 149 -21.30 0.97 -30.17
C ASP A 149 -20.46 0.11 -29.21
N GLU A 150 -21.13 -0.52 -28.25
CA GLU A 150 -20.48 -1.33 -27.20
C GLU A 150 -19.66 -2.48 -27.80
N GLN A 151 -20.21 -3.17 -28.81
CA GLN A 151 -19.50 -4.28 -29.44
C GLN A 151 -18.28 -3.82 -30.22
N PHE A 152 -18.35 -2.66 -30.86
CA PHE A 152 -17.25 -2.04 -31.57
C PHE A 152 -16.12 -1.69 -30.60
N LEU A 153 -16.43 -1.01 -29.48
CA LEU A 153 -15.46 -0.64 -28.44
C LEU A 153 -14.81 -1.85 -27.77
N GLU A 154 -15.60 -2.85 -27.39
CA GLU A 154 -15.07 -4.09 -26.80
C GLU A 154 -14.13 -4.81 -27.78
N LYS A 155 -14.46 -4.80 -29.08
CA LYS A 155 -13.62 -5.39 -30.12
C LYS A 155 -12.38 -4.53 -30.42
N LEU A 156 -12.44 -3.20 -30.31
CA LEU A 156 -11.27 -2.32 -30.41
C LEU A 156 -10.30 -2.56 -29.25
N TYR A 157 -10.82 -2.62 -28.02
CA TYR A 157 -10.03 -2.94 -26.84
C TYR A 157 -9.32 -4.29 -26.99
N LYS A 158 -10.04 -5.34 -27.40
CA LYS A 158 -9.46 -6.66 -27.68
C LYS A 158 -8.42 -6.63 -28.80
N GLN A 159 -8.66 -5.84 -29.86
CA GLN A 159 -7.68 -5.66 -30.94
C GLN A 159 -6.41 -4.98 -30.42
N LEU A 160 -6.52 -3.90 -29.65
CA LEU A 160 -5.40 -3.21 -29.02
C LEU A 160 -4.59 -4.17 -28.13
N GLN A 161 -5.27 -4.97 -27.31
CA GLN A 161 -4.64 -5.94 -26.41
C GLN A 161 -3.84 -7.05 -27.13
N LYS A 162 -4.17 -7.34 -28.40
CA LYS A 162 -3.47 -8.34 -29.23
C LYS A 162 -2.17 -7.81 -29.82
N GLU A 163 -2.02 -6.51 -29.97
CA GLU A 163 -0.85 -5.91 -30.59
C GLU A 163 0.34 -5.93 -29.62
N SER A 164 1.51 -6.41 -30.07
CA SER A 164 2.76 -6.41 -29.28
C SER A 164 3.41 -5.02 -29.19
N TYR A 165 2.60 -3.96 -29.13
CA TYR A 165 3.08 -2.58 -29.15
C TYR A 165 3.59 -2.11 -27.78
N PHE A 166 2.96 -2.58 -26.71
CA PHE A 166 3.24 -2.10 -25.36
C PHE A 166 4.59 -2.59 -24.86
N ASN A 167 5.37 -1.68 -24.29
CA ASN A 167 6.53 -2.09 -23.50
C ASN A 167 6.04 -2.86 -22.28
N ASN A 168 6.72 -3.94 -21.93
CA ASN A 168 6.49 -4.59 -20.64
C ASN A 168 6.95 -3.65 -19.52
N LYS A 169 6.24 -3.69 -18.39
CA LYS A 169 6.66 -3.02 -17.16
C LYS A 169 8.06 -3.50 -16.77
N ASN A 170 9.05 -2.61 -16.86
CA ASN A 170 10.38 -2.85 -16.30
C ASN A 170 10.37 -2.39 -14.85
N LEU A 171 10.16 -3.33 -13.93
CA LEU A 171 10.32 -3.06 -12.51
C LEU A 171 11.79 -2.68 -12.24
N THR A 172 12.01 -1.50 -11.70
CA THR A 172 13.33 -1.12 -11.20
C THR A 172 13.41 -1.43 -9.71
N ASN A 173 14.44 -2.18 -9.30
CA ASN A 173 14.73 -2.41 -7.87
C ASN A 173 15.46 -1.19 -7.28
N LYS A 174 15.03 0.03 -7.63
CA LYS A 174 15.65 1.28 -7.18
C LYS A 174 14.83 1.88 -6.05
N ASN A 175 15.51 2.45 -5.06
CA ASN A 175 14.89 3.13 -3.93
C ASN A 175 14.63 4.59 -4.29
N LEU A 176 13.50 4.85 -4.96
CA LEU A 176 13.15 6.15 -5.53
C LEU A 176 11.86 6.73 -4.95
N ILE A 177 11.85 8.05 -4.78
CA ILE A 177 10.66 8.82 -4.41
C ILE A 177 10.38 9.84 -5.51
N ASN A 178 9.20 9.77 -6.12
CA ASN A 178 8.81 10.77 -7.12
C ASN A 178 8.16 11.99 -6.46
N LEU A 179 8.68 13.18 -6.74
CA LEU A 179 8.34 14.44 -6.08
C LEU A 179 8.02 15.52 -7.12
N GLN A 180 7.49 16.67 -6.70
CA GLN A 180 7.12 17.74 -7.65
C GLN A 180 8.30 18.32 -8.43
N ASN A 181 9.50 18.31 -7.84
CA ASN A 181 10.71 18.87 -8.42
C ASN A 181 11.68 17.83 -9.00
N GLY A 182 11.30 16.55 -9.05
CA GLY A 182 12.11 15.48 -9.64
C GLY A 182 11.92 14.14 -8.94
N THR A 183 12.77 13.18 -9.32
CA THR A 183 12.85 11.87 -8.66
C THR A 183 14.03 11.89 -7.69
N PHE A 184 13.77 11.66 -6.40
CA PHE A 184 14.81 11.54 -5.39
C PHE A 184 15.30 10.08 -5.32
N ASP A 185 16.60 9.87 -5.50
CA ASP A 185 17.28 8.59 -5.36
C ASP A 185 17.83 8.48 -3.93
N ILE A 186 17.21 7.64 -3.10
CA ILE A 186 17.56 7.50 -1.68
C ILE A 186 18.95 6.88 -1.53
N THR A 187 19.30 5.92 -2.39
CA THR A 187 20.61 5.25 -2.34
C THR A 187 21.75 6.22 -2.62
N LYS A 188 21.54 7.20 -3.50
CA LYS A 188 22.54 8.22 -3.86
C LYS A 188 22.35 9.55 -3.14
N LEU A 189 21.28 9.71 -2.37
CA LEU A 189 20.86 10.94 -1.71
C LEU A 189 20.84 12.16 -2.64
N GLN A 190 20.29 11.99 -3.85
CA GLN A 190 20.28 13.06 -4.86
C GLN A 190 18.94 13.17 -5.58
N LEU A 191 18.59 14.41 -5.94
CA LEU A 191 17.45 14.70 -6.80
C LEU A 191 17.88 14.68 -8.27
N LYS A 192 17.17 13.93 -9.11
CA LYS A 192 17.36 13.89 -10.56
C LYS A 192 16.08 14.29 -11.30
N GLY A 193 16.21 14.59 -12.59
CA GLY A 193 15.05 14.79 -13.46
C GLY A 193 14.18 13.53 -13.58
N PHE A 194 12.93 13.71 -14.00
CA PHE A 194 12.02 12.59 -14.23
C PHE A 194 12.52 11.69 -15.36
N ASP A 195 12.46 10.39 -15.15
CA ASP A 195 12.85 9.38 -16.12
C ASP A 195 11.77 8.29 -16.21
N TYR A 196 11.19 8.11 -17.40
CA TYR A 196 10.17 7.09 -17.63
C TYR A 196 10.71 5.67 -17.37
N GLN A 197 12.03 5.47 -17.44
CA GLN A 197 12.65 4.16 -17.16
C GLN A 197 12.62 3.78 -15.68
N ASP A 198 12.39 4.73 -14.77
CA ASP A 198 12.25 4.43 -13.34
C ASP A 198 10.91 3.73 -13.00
N PHE A 199 9.93 3.79 -13.91
CA PHE A 199 8.61 3.18 -13.78
C PHE A 199 7.85 3.50 -12.48
N LEU A 200 7.95 4.74 -11.99
CA LEU A 200 7.18 5.18 -10.83
C LEU A 200 5.73 5.45 -11.24
N THR A 201 4.76 4.96 -10.46
CA THR A 201 3.32 5.07 -10.74
C THR A 201 2.60 6.15 -9.92
N TYR A 202 3.38 6.95 -9.20
CA TYR A 202 2.89 8.00 -8.30
C TYR A 202 3.80 9.22 -8.36
N GLN A 203 3.32 10.34 -7.80
CA GLN A 203 4.12 11.53 -7.49
C GLN A 203 3.57 12.13 -6.20
N LEU A 204 4.42 12.38 -5.22
CA LEU A 204 4.01 13.08 -4.01
C LEU A 204 3.87 14.58 -4.31
N PRO A 205 2.88 15.28 -3.73
CA PRO A 205 2.55 16.66 -4.07
C PRO A 205 3.48 17.67 -3.37
N TYR A 206 4.71 17.26 -3.04
CA TYR A 206 5.68 18.08 -2.34
C TYR A 206 7.02 18.03 -3.07
N PRO A 207 7.80 19.11 -3.09
CA PRO A 207 9.17 19.08 -3.55
C PRO A 207 10.11 18.47 -2.49
N TYR A 208 11.21 17.87 -2.91
CA TYR A 208 12.34 17.66 -2.01
C TYR A 208 12.95 19.01 -1.62
N LYS A 209 13.09 19.25 -0.32
CA LYS A 209 13.75 20.44 0.21
C LYS A 209 14.77 20.03 1.27
N GLU A 210 16.04 20.10 0.90
CA GLU A 210 17.15 19.82 1.79
C GLU A 210 17.07 20.68 3.07
N GLY A 211 17.31 20.06 4.23
CA GLY A 211 17.26 20.73 5.53
C GLY A 211 15.88 21.16 6.02
N ALA A 212 14.79 20.82 5.31
CA ALA A 212 13.44 21.02 5.86
C ALA A 212 13.21 20.14 7.09
N THR A 213 12.57 20.72 8.11
CA THR A 213 12.27 20.06 9.40
C THR A 213 10.80 20.29 9.76
N ASN A 214 10.19 19.36 10.49
CA ASN A 214 8.85 19.55 11.04
C ASN A 214 8.85 19.34 12.55
N THR A 215 9.12 20.42 13.29
CA THR A 215 9.23 20.39 14.76
C THR A 215 7.95 19.95 15.47
N LEU A 216 6.77 20.12 14.87
CA LEU A 216 5.50 19.64 15.44
C LEU A 216 5.38 18.12 15.31
N TRP A 217 5.80 17.55 14.17
CA TRP A 217 5.89 16.11 13.98
C TRP A 217 6.85 15.46 14.98
N GLU A 218 8.04 16.04 15.13
CA GLU A 218 9.06 15.55 16.07
C GLU A 218 8.55 15.60 17.53
N LYS A 219 7.97 16.73 17.96
CA LYS A 219 7.38 16.86 19.30
C LYS A 219 6.24 15.88 19.54
N PHE A 220 5.37 15.68 18.55
CA PHE A 220 4.30 14.70 18.62
C PHE A 220 4.87 13.29 18.86
N LEU A 221 5.88 12.89 18.08
CA LEU A 221 6.53 11.59 18.23
C LEU A 221 7.21 11.45 19.60
N ASP A 222 7.91 12.48 20.08
CA ASP A 222 8.52 12.50 21.41
C ASP A 222 7.49 12.28 22.53
N GLU A 223 6.26 12.79 22.36
CA GLU A 223 5.17 12.63 23.33
C GLU A 223 4.57 11.23 23.30
N VAL A 224 4.24 10.70 22.11
CA VAL A 224 3.53 9.41 21.99
C VAL A 224 4.46 8.19 22.04
N LEU A 225 5.73 8.38 21.73
CA LEU A 225 6.79 7.36 21.76
C LEU A 225 8.04 7.95 22.43
N PRO A 226 8.07 8.17 23.75
CA PRO A 226 9.18 8.84 24.44
C PRO A 226 10.51 8.09 24.40
N ASP A 227 10.47 6.79 24.14
CA ASP A 227 11.67 5.98 23.92
C ASP A 227 12.29 6.23 22.54
N LYS A 228 13.52 6.75 22.51
CA LYS A 228 14.21 7.16 21.27
C LYS A 228 14.42 5.99 20.31
N GLU A 229 14.74 4.82 20.83
CA GLU A 229 14.96 3.62 20.03
C GLU A 229 13.67 3.14 19.37
N THR A 230 12.54 3.18 20.07
CA THR A 230 11.23 2.87 19.50
C THR A 230 10.85 3.88 18.41
N ARG A 231 11.18 5.17 18.57
CA ARG A 231 11.00 6.18 17.50
C ARG A 231 11.86 5.88 16.29
N ARG A 232 13.12 5.46 16.49
CA ARG A 232 14.01 5.02 15.41
C ARG A 232 13.41 3.84 14.65
N THR A 233 12.89 2.82 15.36
CA THR A 233 12.17 1.70 14.72
C THR A 233 11.00 2.20 13.88
N LEU A 234 10.16 3.12 14.39
CA LEU A 234 9.07 3.70 13.60
C LEU A 234 9.58 4.47 12.37
N GLN A 235 10.64 5.25 12.50
CA GLN A 235 11.25 6.00 11.41
C GLN A 235 11.71 5.09 10.28
N GLU A 236 12.37 3.98 10.63
CA GLU A 236 12.85 2.99 9.67
C GLU A 236 11.70 2.18 9.05
N VAL A 237 10.65 1.86 9.83
CA VAL A 237 9.40 1.27 9.29
C VAL A 237 8.76 2.19 8.25
N LEU A 238 8.61 3.48 8.53
CA LEU A 238 8.03 4.43 7.57
C LEU A 238 8.98 4.69 6.39
N GLY A 239 10.30 4.70 6.63
CA GLY A 239 11.32 4.77 5.58
C GLY A 239 11.26 3.59 4.61
N SER A 240 10.99 2.39 5.12
CA SER A 240 10.91 1.16 4.34
C SER A 240 9.84 1.17 3.24
N ILE A 241 8.86 2.08 3.30
CA ILE A 241 7.83 2.29 2.26
C ILE A 241 8.44 2.48 0.88
N PHE A 242 9.59 3.15 0.81
CA PHE A 242 10.27 3.47 -0.44
C PHE A 242 11.41 2.50 -0.79
N ILE A 243 11.56 1.41 -0.02
CA ILE A 243 12.62 0.41 -0.20
C ILE A 243 12.08 -0.80 -0.98
N LYS A 244 12.75 -1.10 -2.10
CA LYS A 244 12.33 -2.10 -3.10
C LYS A 244 13.32 -3.25 -3.28
N ASP A 245 14.60 -3.03 -3.04
CA ASP A 245 15.68 -4.00 -3.24
C ASP A 245 15.94 -4.92 -2.03
N ILE A 246 15.38 -4.61 -0.86
CA ILE A 246 15.58 -5.37 0.39
C ILE A 246 14.31 -6.12 0.79
N LYS A 247 14.45 -7.42 1.08
CA LYS A 247 13.40 -8.28 1.63
C LYS A 247 13.42 -8.28 3.15
N LEU A 248 12.69 -7.35 3.75
CA LEU A 248 12.64 -7.18 5.21
C LEU A 248 11.87 -8.29 5.96
N GLU A 249 10.98 -9.02 5.29
CA GLU A 249 10.12 -10.04 5.92
C GLU A 249 9.27 -9.55 7.11
N TYR A 250 8.76 -8.31 7.11
CA TYR A 250 7.92 -7.80 8.21
C TYR A 250 6.53 -7.34 7.75
N ILE A 251 5.56 -7.52 8.64
CA ILE A 251 4.30 -6.78 8.69
C ILE A 251 4.30 -5.93 9.96
N PHE A 252 3.96 -4.66 9.79
CA PHE A 252 4.09 -3.66 10.84
C PHE A 252 2.79 -3.48 11.61
N PHE A 253 2.85 -3.53 12.93
CA PHE A 253 1.70 -3.38 13.81
C PHE A 253 1.92 -2.23 14.80
N LEU A 254 1.11 -1.19 14.70
CA LEU A 254 1.06 -0.12 15.69
C LEU A 254 0.06 -0.53 16.77
N TYR A 255 0.57 -0.92 17.95
CA TYR A 255 -0.24 -1.48 19.03
C TYR A 255 -0.54 -0.44 20.13
N GLY A 256 -1.78 -0.35 20.61
CA GLY A 256 -2.10 0.45 21.82
C GLY A 256 -3.60 0.60 22.10
N LYS A 257 -3.98 1.02 23.31
CA LYS A 257 -5.37 0.94 23.81
C LYS A 257 -6.28 2.15 23.49
N GLY A 258 -5.92 2.96 22.49
CA GLY A 258 -6.67 4.15 22.07
C GLY A 258 -6.18 5.43 22.75
N GLN A 259 -6.36 6.57 22.07
CA GLN A 259 -5.83 7.88 22.48
C GLN A 259 -4.29 7.89 22.66
N ASN A 260 -3.56 7.21 21.77
CA ASN A 260 -2.09 7.12 21.82
C ASN A 260 -1.39 7.69 20.57
N GLY A 261 -2.09 8.44 19.71
CA GLY A 261 -1.49 9.07 18.51
C GLY A 261 -1.39 8.20 17.25
N LYS A 262 -1.73 6.90 17.29
CA LYS A 262 -1.72 6.03 16.09
C LYS A 262 -2.51 6.59 14.89
N SER A 263 -3.68 7.16 15.13
CA SER A 263 -4.50 7.78 14.09
C SER A 263 -3.82 9.01 13.48
N VAL A 264 -3.08 9.78 14.26
CA VAL A 264 -2.32 10.93 13.75
C VAL A 264 -1.21 10.44 12.81
N VAL A 265 -0.50 9.36 13.14
CA VAL A 265 0.49 8.77 12.22
C VAL A 265 -0.14 8.38 10.89
N MET A 266 -1.32 7.75 10.92
CA MET A 266 -2.07 7.38 9.70
C MET A 266 -2.48 8.63 8.88
N GLU A 267 -2.98 9.67 9.55
CA GLU A 267 -3.39 10.93 8.90
C GLU A 267 -2.20 11.65 8.25
N ILE A 268 -1.05 11.71 8.92
CA ILE A 268 0.20 12.27 8.39
C ILE A 268 0.71 11.47 7.20
N LEU A 269 0.71 10.14 7.30
CA LEU A 269 1.13 9.28 6.19
C LEU A 269 0.19 9.40 4.98
N THR A 270 -1.12 9.52 5.23
CA THR A 270 -2.11 9.75 4.17
C THR A 270 -1.93 11.09 3.50
N ALA A 271 -1.63 12.14 4.26
CA ALA A 271 -1.32 13.46 3.69
C ALA A 271 -0.02 13.42 2.88
N LEU A 272 1.02 12.74 3.38
CA LEU A 272 2.31 12.61 2.72
C LEU A 272 2.21 11.85 1.40
N LEU A 273 1.62 10.65 1.45
CA LEU A 273 1.60 9.73 0.32
C LEU A 273 0.49 10.05 -0.68
N GLY A 274 -0.61 10.66 -0.25
CA GLY A 274 -1.81 10.81 -1.06
C GLY A 274 -2.77 9.63 -0.94
N LYS A 275 -4.07 9.94 -0.96
CA LYS A 275 -5.14 8.95 -0.75
C LYS A 275 -5.13 7.86 -1.82
N GLU A 276 -4.70 8.20 -3.02
CA GLU A 276 -4.57 7.30 -4.16
C GLU A 276 -3.43 6.29 -4.03
N ASN A 277 -2.43 6.55 -3.16
CA ASN A 277 -1.30 5.66 -2.92
C ASN A 277 -1.49 4.77 -1.68
N ILE A 278 -2.63 4.92 -0.98
CA ILE A 278 -2.99 4.15 0.21
C ILE A 278 -4.24 3.29 -0.03
N SER A 279 -4.24 2.09 0.53
CA SER A 279 -5.43 1.25 0.75
C SER A 279 -5.64 0.99 2.24
N ASN A 280 -6.85 0.59 2.64
CA ASN A 280 -7.21 0.44 4.06
C ASN A 280 -7.83 -0.93 4.38
N PHE A 281 -7.40 -1.99 3.68
CA PHE A 281 -7.90 -3.33 3.95
C PHE A 281 -7.32 -3.84 5.28
N SER A 282 -8.15 -4.50 6.09
CA SER A 282 -7.66 -5.25 7.25
C SER A 282 -6.87 -6.48 6.79
N LEU A 283 -6.05 -7.07 7.67
CA LEU A 283 -5.23 -8.23 7.30
C LEU A 283 -6.08 -9.45 6.93
N ASP A 284 -7.21 -9.68 7.60
CA ASP A 284 -8.14 -10.77 7.27
C ASP A 284 -8.79 -10.56 5.90
N GLN A 285 -9.12 -9.31 5.53
CA GLN A 285 -9.61 -9.00 4.19
C GLN A 285 -8.58 -9.31 3.11
N LEU A 286 -7.28 -9.12 3.38
CA LEU A 286 -6.19 -9.46 2.46
C LEU A 286 -5.96 -10.98 2.31
N MET A 287 -6.67 -11.82 3.06
CA MET A 287 -6.67 -13.26 2.80
C MET A 287 -7.46 -13.61 1.53
N GLU A 288 -8.34 -12.71 1.08
CA GLU A 288 -9.12 -12.84 -0.14
C GLU A 288 -8.36 -12.29 -1.36
N GLU A 289 -8.30 -13.06 -2.45
CA GLU A 289 -7.55 -12.70 -3.67
C GLU A 289 -7.97 -11.35 -4.28
N HIS A 290 -9.25 -11.02 -4.15
CA HIS A 290 -9.82 -9.82 -4.75
C HIS A 290 -9.52 -8.54 -3.99
N ASN A 291 -9.37 -8.60 -2.68
CA ASN A 291 -8.89 -7.47 -1.90
C ASN A 291 -7.37 -7.31 -2.06
N ARG A 292 -6.61 -8.42 -2.17
CA ARG A 292 -5.18 -8.35 -2.50
C ARG A 292 -4.92 -7.65 -3.82
N ALA A 293 -5.72 -7.92 -4.85
CA ALA A 293 -5.56 -7.23 -6.14
C ALA A 293 -5.63 -5.70 -6.03
N MET A 294 -6.32 -5.16 -5.02
CA MET A 294 -6.51 -3.72 -4.81
C MET A 294 -5.31 -3.04 -4.12
N ILE A 295 -4.33 -3.81 -3.63
CA ILE A 295 -3.09 -3.29 -3.05
C ILE A 295 -1.91 -3.28 -4.03
N LYS A 296 -2.15 -3.70 -5.29
CA LYS A 296 -1.21 -3.58 -6.40
C LYS A 296 -0.91 -2.11 -6.69
N ASP A 297 0.36 -1.79 -6.93
CA ASP A 297 0.85 -0.43 -7.24
C ASP A 297 0.52 0.64 -6.15
N LYS A 298 0.05 0.22 -4.97
CA LYS A 298 -0.09 1.09 -3.78
C LYS A 298 1.24 1.15 -3.04
N LEU A 299 1.52 2.26 -2.38
CA LEU A 299 2.69 2.38 -1.51
C LEU A 299 2.47 1.70 -0.17
N VAL A 300 1.28 1.90 0.41
CA VAL A 300 0.94 1.38 1.74
C VAL A 300 -0.49 0.86 1.78
N ASN A 301 -0.67 -0.29 2.38
CA ASN A 301 -1.96 -0.68 2.93
C ASN A 301 -1.94 -0.39 4.44
N PHE A 302 -2.72 0.61 4.86
CA PHE A 302 -2.86 1.00 6.25
C PHE A 302 -4.20 0.51 6.79
N GLY A 303 -4.23 -0.72 7.31
CA GLY A 303 -5.45 -1.30 7.88
C GLY A 303 -5.69 -0.86 9.32
N SER A 304 -6.96 -0.83 9.74
CA SER A 304 -7.36 -0.69 11.15
C SER A 304 -8.24 -1.86 11.55
N GLU A 305 -8.37 -2.10 12.86
CA GLU A 305 -9.31 -3.09 13.43
C GLU A 305 -9.10 -4.52 12.95
N THR A 306 -7.85 -4.90 12.73
CA THR A 306 -7.52 -6.23 12.24
C THR A 306 -7.89 -7.33 13.24
N ASP A 307 -8.80 -8.24 12.86
CA ASP A 307 -9.00 -9.52 13.54
C ASP A 307 -8.01 -10.55 12.95
N LEU A 308 -7.19 -11.15 13.80
CA LEU A 308 -6.17 -12.10 13.37
C LEU A 308 -6.65 -13.57 13.45
N LYS A 309 -7.95 -13.81 13.70
CA LYS A 309 -8.54 -15.17 13.78
C LYS A 309 -8.53 -15.95 12.47
N LYS A 310 -8.52 -15.29 11.30
CA LYS A 310 -8.65 -15.92 9.99
C LYS A 310 -7.41 -15.73 9.12
N ILE A 311 -6.23 -15.81 9.71
CA ILE A 311 -4.99 -15.67 8.94
C ILE A 311 -4.57 -17.02 8.39
N ASN A 312 -4.37 -17.08 7.07
CA ASN A 312 -3.64 -18.16 6.45
C ASN A 312 -2.12 -17.89 6.63
N PRO A 313 -1.36 -18.74 7.33
CA PRO A 313 0.05 -18.48 7.60
C PRO A 313 0.93 -18.40 6.35
N ASN A 314 0.60 -19.15 5.29
CA ASN A 314 1.36 -19.12 4.04
C ASN A 314 1.16 -17.79 3.31
N ILE A 315 -0.10 -17.32 3.22
CA ILE A 315 -0.42 -16.00 2.64
C ILE A 315 0.24 -14.89 3.45
N PHE A 316 0.16 -14.95 4.78
CA PHE A 316 0.81 -13.97 5.66
C PHE A 316 2.33 -13.92 5.45
N LYS A 317 2.99 -15.08 5.37
CA LYS A 317 4.43 -15.15 5.15
C LYS A 317 4.84 -14.58 3.79
N ALA A 318 4.08 -14.92 2.74
CA ALA A 318 4.31 -14.39 1.41
C ALA A 318 4.14 -12.85 1.38
N LEU A 319 3.07 -12.34 2.00
CA LEU A 319 2.82 -10.90 2.13
C LEU A 319 3.93 -10.17 2.90
N ALA A 320 4.41 -10.74 4.02
CA ALA A 320 5.49 -10.16 4.82
C ALA A 320 6.82 -10.10 4.05
N SER A 321 7.11 -11.13 3.25
CA SER A 321 8.33 -11.23 2.44
C SER A 321 8.22 -10.53 1.08
N ASN A 322 7.07 -9.90 0.78
CA ASN A 322 6.75 -9.31 -0.53
C ASN A 322 6.96 -10.28 -1.70
N GLU A 323 6.61 -11.56 -1.49
CA GLU A 323 6.72 -12.60 -2.50
C GLU A 323 5.59 -12.49 -3.54
N PRO A 324 5.81 -12.95 -4.79
CA PRO A 324 4.74 -13.06 -5.78
C PRO A 324 3.56 -13.86 -5.23
N ILE A 325 2.36 -13.27 -5.27
CA ILE A 325 1.16 -13.89 -4.71
C ILE A 325 -0.01 -13.81 -5.69
N GLN A 326 -0.81 -14.87 -5.74
CA GLN A 326 -2.00 -14.90 -6.57
C GLN A 326 -3.03 -13.85 -6.11
N ALA A 327 -3.54 -13.07 -7.07
CA ALA A 327 -4.57 -12.07 -6.88
C ALA A 327 -5.54 -12.07 -8.07
N ARG A 328 -6.74 -11.53 -7.86
CA ARG A 328 -7.79 -11.52 -8.90
C ARG A 328 -8.79 -10.39 -8.68
N LEU A 329 -8.91 -9.45 -9.62
CA LEU A 329 -10.02 -8.48 -9.58
C LEU A 329 -11.38 -9.19 -9.67
N LYS A 330 -12.43 -8.63 -9.05
CA LYS A 330 -13.79 -9.19 -9.18
C LYS A 330 -14.15 -9.33 -10.66
N TYR A 331 -14.56 -10.53 -11.06
CA TYR A 331 -14.89 -10.90 -12.46
C TYR A 331 -13.71 -10.85 -13.46
N GLY A 332 -12.49 -10.53 -13.01
CA GLY A 332 -11.28 -10.57 -13.84
C GLY A 332 -10.63 -11.95 -13.89
N ASN A 333 -9.48 -12.07 -14.56
CA ASN A 333 -8.65 -13.27 -14.51
C ASN A 333 -7.72 -13.24 -13.28
N SER A 334 -7.28 -14.41 -12.81
CA SER A 334 -6.22 -14.48 -11.80
C SER A 334 -4.88 -14.08 -12.43
N PHE A 335 -4.05 -13.40 -11.66
CA PHE A 335 -2.69 -13.02 -12.04
C PHE A 335 -1.74 -13.16 -10.84
N MET A 336 -0.44 -13.22 -11.12
CA MET A 336 0.58 -13.14 -10.08
C MET A 336 0.87 -11.67 -9.79
N MET A 337 0.55 -11.24 -8.57
CA MET A 337 0.82 -9.90 -8.10
C MET A 337 2.22 -9.85 -7.51
N GLU A 338 3.01 -8.92 -8.02
CA GLU A 338 4.33 -8.56 -7.56
C GLU A 338 4.35 -7.06 -7.25
N ASP A 339 5.30 -6.63 -6.41
CA ASP A 339 5.50 -5.22 -6.04
C ASP A 339 4.21 -4.52 -5.55
N TYR A 340 3.72 -4.96 -4.39
CA TYR A 340 2.53 -4.42 -3.75
C TYR A 340 2.85 -3.62 -2.48
N ALA A 341 1.81 -3.03 -1.92
CA ALA A 341 1.90 -2.12 -0.77
C ALA A 341 2.65 -2.73 0.43
N LYS A 342 3.44 -1.90 1.12
CA LYS A 342 3.89 -2.26 2.48
C LYS A 342 2.69 -2.30 3.41
N LEU A 343 2.70 -3.24 4.36
CA LEU A 343 1.55 -3.52 5.20
C LEU A 343 1.75 -2.96 6.60
N ILE A 344 0.91 -1.98 6.96
CA ILE A 344 0.88 -1.35 8.29
C ILE A 344 -0.53 -1.52 8.86
N PHE A 345 -0.62 -1.93 10.13
CA PHE A 345 -1.90 -2.12 10.79
C PHE A 345 -1.95 -1.45 12.15
N ASN A 346 -3.04 -0.72 12.40
CA ASN A 346 -3.41 -0.33 13.76
C ASN A 346 -4.10 -1.49 14.47
N VAL A 347 -3.61 -1.84 15.65
CA VAL A 347 -4.20 -2.90 16.49
C VAL A 347 -4.39 -2.41 17.92
N ASN A 348 -5.59 -2.64 18.46
CA ASN A 348 -5.90 -2.32 19.86
C ASN A 348 -5.81 -3.55 20.77
N LYS A 349 -6.20 -4.70 20.24
CA LYS A 349 -6.09 -6.00 20.87
C LYS A 349 -5.83 -7.01 19.77
N PHE A 350 -4.90 -7.91 20.01
CA PHE A 350 -4.75 -9.04 19.12
C PHE A 350 -5.72 -10.16 19.55
N GLN A 351 -6.56 -10.62 18.63
CA GLN A 351 -7.44 -11.75 18.85
C GLN A 351 -7.08 -12.83 17.83
N PHE A 352 -6.85 -14.05 18.29
CA PHE A 352 -6.50 -15.18 17.44
C PHE A 352 -7.35 -16.38 17.77
N ASN A 353 -7.51 -17.21 16.76
CA ASN A 353 -7.89 -18.59 16.90
C ASN A 353 -6.90 -19.39 16.06
N ASP A 354 -6.24 -20.40 16.67
CA ASP A 354 -5.57 -21.47 15.93
C ASP A 354 -4.55 -20.99 14.87
N ILE A 355 -3.68 -20.05 15.24
CA ILE A 355 -2.59 -19.58 14.35
C ILE A 355 -1.37 -20.50 14.41
N GLU A 356 -0.48 -20.35 13.43
CA GLU A 356 0.80 -21.06 13.43
C GLU A 356 1.72 -20.54 14.56
N HIS A 357 2.32 -21.44 15.34
CA HIS A 357 3.26 -21.11 16.42
C HIS A 357 4.69 -21.52 16.06
N THR A 358 5.19 -21.00 14.95
CA THR A 358 6.58 -21.19 14.53
C THR A 358 7.32 -19.87 14.54
N GLU A 359 8.62 -19.92 14.82
CA GLU A 359 9.48 -18.74 14.74
C GLU A 359 9.44 -18.09 13.34
N GLY A 360 9.26 -18.91 12.29
CA GLY A 360 9.10 -18.42 10.93
C GLY A 360 7.86 -17.54 10.72
N PHE A 361 6.74 -17.86 11.38
CA PHE A 361 5.56 -17.00 11.35
C PHE A 361 5.75 -15.77 12.25
N PHE A 362 6.33 -15.96 13.44
CA PHE A 362 6.43 -14.93 14.47
C PHE A 362 7.44 -13.82 14.20
N ARG A 363 8.59 -14.13 13.58
CA ARG A 363 9.59 -13.12 13.24
C ARG A 363 9.07 -12.05 12.27
N ARG A 364 7.99 -12.35 11.54
CA ARG A 364 7.33 -11.43 10.59
C ARG A 364 6.45 -10.38 11.25
N PHE A 365 6.26 -10.44 12.57
CA PHE A 365 5.53 -9.42 13.33
C PHE A 365 6.50 -8.39 13.90
N LEU A 366 6.47 -7.17 13.36
CA LEU A 366 7.13 -6.04 13.99
C LEU A 366 6.07 -5.19 14.70
N ILE A 367 6.05 -5.28 16.03
CA ILE A 367 5.06 -4.61 16.88
C ILE A 367 5.69 -3.37 17.52
N ILE A 368 5.15 -2.20 17.21
CA ILE A 368 5.53 -0.93 17.81
C ILE A 368 4.51 -0.56 18.90
N PRO A 369 4.89 -0.59 20.19
CA PRO A 369 3.98 -0.30 21.29
C PRO A 369 3.80 1.22 21.50
N PHE A 370 2.60 1.72 21.25
CA PHE A 370 2.15 3.05 21.61
C PHE A 370 1.51 3.01 23.02
N ASP A 371 2.36 2.90 24.04
CA ASP A 371 1.93 2.72 25.44
C ASP A 371 1.48 4.02 26.13
N VAL A 372 1.84 5.19 25.58
CA VAL A 372 1.48 6.49 26.17
C VAL A 372 0.03 6.83 25.83
N LYS A 373 -0.83 6.92 26.85
CA LYS A 373 -2.18 7.43 26.71
C LYS A 373 -2.19 8.94 26.93
N ILE A 374 -2.68 9.70 25.95
CA ILE A 374 -2.80 11.15 26.03
C ILE A 374 -4.04 11.50 26.88
N PRO A 375 -3.89 12.31 27.95
CA PRO A 375 -5.03 12.77 28.75
C PRO A 375 -6.02 13.56 27.89
N ASP A 376 -7.33 13.41 28.17
CA ASP A 376 -8.39 14.05 27.36
C ASP A 376 -8.21 15.58 27.22
N GLU A 377 -7.71 16.24 28.26
CA GLU A 377 -7.42 17.69 28.28
C GLU A 377 -6.31 18.11 27.30
N LYS A 378 -5.40 17.18 26.96
CA LYS A 378 -4.30 17.40 26.02
C LYS A 378 -4.64 16.94 24.60
N VAL A 379 -5.80 16.32 24.38
CA VAL A 379 -6.19 15.81 23.06
C VAL A 379 -6.52 16.97 22.11
N ASP A 380 -5.60 17.23 21.19
CA ASP A 380 -5.84 18.12 20.07
C ASP A 380 -6.33 17.35 18.84
N ARG A 381 -7.64 17.40 18.57
CA ARG A 381 -8.27 16.74 17.42
C ARG A 381 -7.81 17.28 16.06
N LYS A 382 -7.17 18.45 16.01
CA LYS A 382 -6.65 19.07 14.79
C LYS A 382 -5.12 18.99 14.71
N LEU A 383 -4.47 18.19 15.56
CA LEU A 383 -3.01 18.08 15.58
C LEU A 383 -2.44 17.67 14.22
N HIS A 384 -3.05 16.69 13.53
CA HIS A 384 -2.62 16.29 12.19
C HIS A 384 -2.64 17.47 11.20
N LEU A 385 -3.69 18.30 11.21
CA LEU A 385 -3.78 19.48 10.35
C LEU A 385 -2.67 20.49 10.67
N LYS A 386 -2.34 20.68 11.96
CA LYS A 386 -1.27 21.58 12.38
C LYS A 386 0.09 21.09 11.90
N ILE A 387 0.37 19.78 12.03
CA ILE A 387 1.60 19.16 11.55
C ILE A 387 1.70 19.28 10.02
N ILE A 388 0.62 18.96 9.31
CA ILE A 388 0.52 19.10 7.85
C ILE A 388 0.82 20.52 7.40
N ASN A 389 0.18 21.51 8.02
CA ASN A 389 0.35 22.93 7.68
C ASN A 389 1.74 23.48 8.05
N ALA A 390 2.49 22.79 8.92
CA ALA A 390 3.85 23.17 9.28
C ALA A 390 4.90 22.75 8.23
N GLY A 391 4.53 21.95 7.23
CA GLY A 391 5.39 21.55 6.10
C GLY A 391 5.66 20.06 6.07
N MET A 392 5.18 19.38 5.03
CA MET A 392 5.33 17.93 4.86
C MET A 392 6.71 17.53 4.34
N GLU A 393 7.47 18.48 3.78
CA GLU A 393 8.85 18.30 3.34
C GLU A 393 9.75 17.90 4.52
N GLY A 394 9.50 18.45 5.71
CA GLY A 394 10.22 18.06 6.93
C GLY A 394 9.89 16.66 7.41
N VAL A 395 8.62 16.24 7.29
CA VAL A 395 8.20 14.86 7.58
C VAL A 395 8.82 13.90 6.58
N LEU A 396 8.86 14.27 5.29
CA LEU A 396 9.50 13.49 4.23
C LEU A 396 10.99 13.30 4.50
N ASN A 397 11.72 14.36 4.85
CA ASN A 397 13.15 14.26 5.19
C ASN A 397 13.38 13.32 6.38
N TRP A 398 12.55 13.42 7.42
CA TRP A 398 12.60 12.50 8.55
C TRP A 398 12.37 11.04 8.10
N ILE A 399 11.49 10.78 7.15
CA ILE A 399 11.29 9.42 6.59
C ILE A 399 12.47 8.97 5.73
N ILE A 400 13.05 9.85 4.92
CA ILE A 400 14.24 9.57 4.09
C ILE A 400 15.44 9.19 4.95
N GLU A 401 15.65 9.86 6.09
CA GLU A 401 16.70 9.48 7.05
C GLU A 401 16.50 8.05 7.58
N GLY A 402 15.25 7.66 7.86
CA GLY A 402 14.91 6.28 8.22
C GLY A 402 15.22 5.29 7.10
N ALA A 403 14.80 5.62 5.87
CA ALA A 403 15.04 4.79 4.69
C ALA A 403 16.54 4.59 4.44
N THR A 404 17.34 5.65 4.61
CA THR A 404 18.81 5.61 4.46
C THR A 404 19.43 4.59 5.40
N ARG A 405 19.04 4.60 6.69
CA ARG A 405 19.53 3.62 7.66
C ARG A 405 19.08 2.19 7.34
N VAL A 406 17.88 1.99 6.81
CA VAL A 406 17.44 0.65 6.37
C VAL A 406 18.28 0.15 5.21
N ILE A 407 18.63 1.01 4.25
CA ILE A 407 19.52 0.64 3.13
C ILE A 407 20.91 0.29 3.66
N GLU A 408 21.47 1.11 4.55
CA GLU A 408 22.81 0.89 5.12
C GLU A 408 22.91 -0.40 5.95
N ASN A 409 21.86 -0.74 6.70
CA ASN A 409 21.86 -1.90 7.59
C ASN A 409 21.26 -3.17 6.95
N GLU A 410 20.68 -3.04 5.76
CA GLU A 410 19.90 -4.09 5.07
C GLU A 410 18.72 -4.68 5.89
N ASP A 411 18.35 -4.03 6.99
CA ASP A 411 17.27 -4.44 7.90
C ASP A 411 16.76 -3.23 8.71
N ILE A 412 15.62 -3.40 9.39
CA ILE A 412 15.07 -2.43 10.33
C ILE A 412 15.65 -2.68 11.73
N PHE A 413 16.11 -1.62 12.38
CA PHE A 413 16.46 -1.64 13.79
C PHE A 413 15.22 -1.89 14.66
N ILE A 414 15.25 -2.95 15.46
CA ILE A 414 14.18 -3.33 16.39
C ILE A 414 14.59 -2.98 17.82
N SER A 415 13.93 -1.97 18.40
CA SER A 415 14.12 -1.61 19.81
C SER A 415 13.76 -2.74 20.77
N ASP A 416 14.33 -2.72 21.98
CA ASP A 416 14.02 -3.72 23.00
C ASP A 416 12.55 -3.68 23.42
N LYS A 417 11.91 -2.50 23.41
CA LYS A 417 10.45 -2.39 23.64
C LYS A 417 9.64 -3.12 22.57
N CYS A 418 10.04 -3.04 21.30
CA CYS A 418 9.37 -3.78 20.23
C CYS A 418 9.54 -5.30 20.40
N LYS A 419 10.75 -5.76 20.77
CA LYS A 419 11.00 -7.19 21.05
C LYS A 419 10.16 -7.68 22.23
N ILE A 420 10.14 -6.93 23.34
CA ILE A 420 9.33 -7.26 24.52
C ILE A 420 7.84 -7.28 24.17
N ALA A 421 7.36 -6.30 23.39
CA ALA A 421 5.97 -6.25 22.96
C ALA A 421 5.59 -7.48 22.13
N ARG A 422 6.47 -7.87 21.20
CA ARG A 422 6.35 -9.10 20.41
C ARG A 422 6.33 -10.35 21.28
N ASP A 423 7.27 -10.50 22.21
CA ASP A 423 7.38 -11.70 23.05
C ASP A 423 6.20 -11.81 24.02
N LYS A 424 5.78 -10.70 24.62
CA LYS A 424 4.56 -10.63 25.43
C LYS A 424 3.34 -11.04 24.61
N PHE A 425 3.25 -10.50 23.40
CA PHE A 425 2.19 -10.79 22.47
C PHE A 425 2.11 -12.30 22.15
N PHE A 426 3.23 -12.96 21.88
CA PHE A 426 3.27 -14.40 21.62
C PHE A 426 3.03 -15.27 22.86
N LYS A 427 3.43 -14.80 24.03
CA LYS A 427 3.13 -15.48 25.29
C LYS A 427 1.61 -15.52 25.56
N GLU A 428 0.89 -14.43 25.25
CA GLU A 428 -0.56 -14.31 25.46
C GLU A 428 -1.41 -15.20 24.53
N ILE A 429 -0.85 -15.75 23.46
CA ILE A 429 -1.59 -16.62 22.53
C ILE A 429 -1.27 -18.12 22.70
N ASP A 430 -0.18 -18.46 23.39
CA ASP A 430 0.25 -19.85 23.53
C ASP A 430 -0.52 -20.54 24.67
N ASN A 431 -1.65 -21.14 24.31
CA ASN A 431 -2.51 -21.88 25.24
C ASN A 431 -1.83 -23.10 25.89
N VAL A 432 -0.78 -23.66 25.27
CA VAL A 432 0.02 -24.74 25.89
C VAL A 432 0.87 -24.17 27.01
N ARG A 433 1.52 -23.03 26.77
CA ARG A 433 2.29 -22.34 27.80
C ARG A 433 1.39 -21.83 28.93
N GLN A 434 0.22 -21.28 28.62
CA GLN A 434 -0.77 -20.87 29.63
C GLN A 434 -1.22 -22.07 30.47
N PHE A 435 -1.54 -23.21 29.85
CA PHE A 435 -1.88 -24.43 30.58
C PHE A 435 -0.78 -24.83 31.58
N ILE A 436 0.49 -24.82 31.16
CA ILE A 436 1.63 -25.16 32.01
C ILE A 436 1.78 -24.16 33.16
N GLU A 437 1.74 -22.86 32.88
CA GLU A 437 1.90 -21.80 33.89
C GLU A 437 0.73 -21.79 34.89
N ASP A 438 -0.53 -21.85 34.42
CA ASP A 438 -1.74 -21.77 35.25
C ASP A 438 -1.92 -23.00 36.15
N ASN A 439 -1.49 -24.18 35.69
CA ASN A 439 -1.55 -25.42 36.48
C ASN A 439 -0.28 -25.65 37.32
N GLY A 440 0.65 -24.69 37.34
CA GLY A 440 1.86 -24.71 38.16
C GLY A 440 2.89 -25.75 37.72
N TYR A 441 2.87 -26.17 36.46
CA TYR A 441 3.82 -27.16 35.95
C TYR A 441 5.19 -26.54 35.65
N GLN A 442 6.26 -27.30 35.92
CA GLN A 442 7.63 -26.94 35.58
C GLN A 442 8.45 -28.16 35.09
N PRO A 443 9.51 -27.95 34.30
CA PRO A 443 10.43 -29.02 33.92
C PRO A 443 11.00 -29.72 35.15
N SER A 444 11.05 -31.05 35.14
CA SER A 444 11.71 -31.86 36.17
C SER A 444 12.81 -32.70 35.54
N ILE A 445 13.77 -33.15 36.36
CA ILE A 445 14.77 -34.15 35.97
C ILE A 445 14.47 -35.54 36.56
N TYR A 446 13.59 -35.62 37.57
CA TYR A 446 13.26 -36.85 38.29
C TYR A 446 11.79 -37.25 38.13
N ASN A 447 10.89 -36.27 38.25
CA ASN A 447 9.46 -36.52 38.21
C ASN A 447 8.97 -36.64 36.77
N ARG A 448 7.97 -37.50 36.58
CA ARG A 448 7.39 -37.79 35.27
C ARG A 448 5.89 -37.93 35.32
N MET A 449 5.23 -37.48 34.26
CA MET A 449 3.79 -37.65 34.05
C MET A 449 3.54 -38.36 32.72
N LYS A 450 2.51 -39.22 32.66
CA LYS A 450 2.16 -39.91 31.41
C LYS A 450 1.76 -38.86 30.36
N ALA A 451 2.28 -39.00 29.14
CA ALA A 451 2.00 -38.04 28.07
C ALA A 451 0.51 -37.97 27.71
N SER A 452 -0.21 -39.09 27.80
CA SER A 452 -1.66 -39.16 27.59
C SER A 452 -2.46 -38.46 28.70
N GLU A 453 -1.98 -38.53 29.94
CA GLU A 453 -2.60 -37.91 31.11
C GLU A 453 -2.46 -36.38 31.04
N LEU A 454 -1.23 -35.89 30.85
CA LEU A 454 -0.97 -34.46 30.71
C LEU A 454 -1.73 -33.85 29.51
N TYR A 455 -1.79 -34.57 28.38
CA TYR A 455 -2.58 -34.11 27.23
C TYR A 455 -4.09 -34.16 27.50
N GLY A 456 -4.57 -35.08 28.33
CA GLY A 456 -5.95 -35.11 28.81
C GLY A 456 -6.28 -33.87 29.64
N GLU A 457 -5.42 -33.53 30.60
CA GLU A 457 -5.56 -32.29 31.40
C GLU A 457 -5.54 -31.04 30.52
N TYR A 458 -4.62 -30.96 29.56
CA TYR A 458 -4.56 -29.85 28.62
C TYR A 458 -5.85 -29.67 27.81
N ARG A 459 -6.42 -30.77 27.29
CA ARG A 459 -7.68 -30.71 26.54
C ARG A 459 -8.84 -30.22 27.42
N ASN A 460 -8.89 -30.66 28.68
CA ASN A 460 -9.90 -30.20 29.63
C ASN A 460 -9.73 -28.72 29.96
N TYR A 461 -8.50 -28.27 30.20
CA TYR A 461 -8.17 -26.86 30.41
C TYR A 461 -8.60 -26.00 29.20
N CYS A 462 -8.34 -26.47 27.97
CA CYS A 462 -8.78 -25.77 26.77
C CYS A 462 -10.31 -25.64 26.70
N ALA A 463 -11.04 -26.72 26.99
CA ALA A 463 -12.50 -26.72 26.98
C ALA A 463 -13.08 -25.75 28.04
N GLN A 464 -12.49 -25.69 29.22
CA GLN A 464 -12.91 -24.79 30.30
C GLN A 464 -12.66 -23.31 29.98
N ASN A 465 -11.60 -23.01 29.24
CA ASN A 465 -11.19 -21.64 28.90
C ASN A 465 -11.61 -21.19 27.48
N ASN A 466 -12.49 -21.96 26.80
CA ASN A 466 -12.90 -21.72 25.41
C ASN A 466 -11.73 -21.64 24.41
N PHE A 467 -10.65 -22.38 24.67
CA PHE A 467 -9.56 -22.55 23.71
C PHE A 467 -9.78 -23.77 22.83
N LYS A 468 -9.29 -23.70 21.59
CA LYS A 468 -9.17 -24.87 20.72
C LYS A 468 -7.88 -25.62 21.07
N SER A 469 -8.01 -26.89 21.45
CA SER A 469 -6.84 -27.73 21.72
C SER A 469 -6.06 -28.05 20.43
N VAL A 470 -4.73 -28.02 20.53
CA VAL A 470 -3.82 -28.43 19.46
C VAL A 470 -3.67 -29.95 19.42
N SER A 471 -3.16 -30.51 18.32
CA SER A 471 -2.90 -31.95 18.21
C SER A 471 -1.84 -32.42 19.23
N SER A 472 -1.86 -33.71 19.60
CA SER A 472 -0.88 -34.29 20.53
C SER A 472 0.57 -34.12 20.08
N ARG A 473 0.80 -34.14 18.77
CA ARG A 473 2.11 -33.84 18.16
C ARG A 473 2.53 -32.38 18.41
N THR A 474 1.65 -31.42 18.11
CA THR A 474 1.93 -29.99 18.33
C THR A 474 2.12 -29.69 19.81
N PHE A 475 1.33 -30.31 20.68
CA PHE A 475 1.46 -30.20 22.12
C PHE A 475 2.84 -30.67 22.58
N LYS A 476 3.30 -31.83 22.11
CA LYS A 476 4.66 -32.32 22.37
C LYS A 476 5.73 -31.34 21.92
N GLU A 477 5.66 -30.88 20.67
CA GLU A 477 6.63 -29.95 20.08
C GLU A 477 6.73 -28.66 20.91
N ARG A 478 5.59 -28.10 21.35
CA ARG A 478 5.57 -26.90 22.21
C ARG A 478 6.09 -27.13 23.62
N LEU A 479 5.78 -28.26 24.24
CA LEU A 479 6.32 -28.61 25.56
C LEU A 479 7.85 -28.74 25.51
N GLN A 480 8.38 -29.38 24.47
CA GLN A 480 9.83 -29.48 24.28
C GLN A 480 10.48 -28.10 24.06
N ALA A 481 9.82 -27.20 23.34
CA ALA A 481 10.30 -25.83 23.12
C ALA A 481 10.42 -25.01 24.41
N ILE A 482 9.62 -25.31 25.44
CA ILE A 482 9.71 -24.67 26.77
C ILE A 482 10.53 -25.50 27.78
N GLY A 483 11.30 -26.49 27.30
CA GLY A 483 12.25 -27.26 28.11
C GLY A 483 11.69 -28.48 28.81
N ILE A 484 10.43 -28.88 28.56
CA ILE A 484 9.85 -30.10 29.12
C ILE A 484 10.24 -31.29 28.24
N GLU A 485 11.13 -32.15 28.77
CA GLU A 485 11.67 -33.27 28.01
C GLU A 485 10.64 -34.39 27.85
N TRP A 486 10.55 -34.95 26.63
CA TRP A 486 9.72 -36.12 26.33
C TRP A 486 10.59 -37.38 26.29
N LYS A 487 10.16 -38.44 26.98
CA LYS A 487 10.87 -39.74 26.98
C LYS A 487 9.89 -40.89 26.76
N LYS A 488 10.35 -41.88 26.00
CA LYS A 488 9.69 -43.18 25.90
C LYS A 488 10.33 -44.13 26.92
N PHE A 489 9.52 -44.69 27.82
CA PHE A 489 9.94 -45.70 28.78
C PHE A 489 9.10 -46.95 28.55
N SER A 490 9.73 -48.01 28.02
CA SER A 490 9.01 -49.22 27.57
C SER A 490 7.91 -48.84 26.54
N ASP A 491 6.69 -49.32 26.73
CA ASP A 491 5.52 -49.04 25.86
C ASP A 491 4.73 -47.78 26.23
N THR A 492 5.21 -46.94 27.16
CA THR A 492 4.52 -45.72 27.59
C THR A 492 5.37 -44.48 27.42
N ASN A 493 4.73 -43.39 26.99
CA ASN A 493 5.36 -42.09 26.76
C ASN A 493 5.15 -41.19 27.98
N TYR A 494 6.19 -40.45 28.37
CA TYR A 494 6.20 -39.58 29.54
C TYR A 494 6.80 -38.21 29.22
N TYR A 495 6.39 -37.20 29.99
CA TYR A 495 7.09 -35.92 30.09
C TYR A 495 7.80 -35.83 31.44
N LEU A 496 9.00 -35.26 31.47
CA LEU A 496 9.69 -34.94 32.72
C LEU A 496 9.19 -33.60 33.25
N ILE A 497 8.27 -33.67 34.20
CA ILE A 497 7.45 -32.53 34.63
C ILE A 497 6.98 -32.74 36.07
N GLU A 498 6.84 -31.66 36.82
CA GLU A 498 6.30 -31.65 38.19
C GLU A 498 5.43 -30.41 38.43
N LYS A 499 4.61 -30.44 39.47
CA LYS A 499 3.90 -29.25 39.96
C LYS A 499 4.76 -28.54 41.00
N LYS A 500 4.79 -27.21 40.93
CA LYS A 500 5.41 -26.32 41.91
C LYS A 500 4.82 -26.48 43.30
#